data_AF-A0A1A0IIF3-F1
#
_entry.id   AF-A0A1A0IIF3-F1
#
_cell.length_a   1.000
_cell.length_b   1.000
_cell.length_c   1.000
_cell.angle_alpha   90.00
_cell.angle_beta   90.00
_cell.angle_gamma   90.00
#
_symmetry.space_group_name_H-M   'P 1'
#
loop_
_entity.id
_entity.type
_entity.pdbx_description
1 polymer ?
#
loop_
_entity_poly.entity_id
_entity_poly.type
_entity_poly.pdbx_seq_one_letter_code
_entity_poly.pdbx_strand_id
1 'polypeptide(L)'
;MQQVAVAAVIKLLETTTMSLTAAVTDVASGIGAGTTTVMRWCRREGVGRTTSDLEREYEARYNTLREINQRLAEEMRDRIQLDGRP
;
A
#
# COMPACT_ATOMS: atom_id res chain seq x y z
N MET A 1 -6.88 17.56 -8.54
CA MET A 1 -7.63 16.64 -9.43
C MET A 1 -7.52 15.19 -8.96
N GLN A 2 -6.32 14.63 -8.75
CA GLN A 2 -6.12 13.25 -8.25
C GLN A 2 -6.94 12.93 -6.99
N GLN A 3 -6.79 13.70 -5.91
CA GLN A 3 -7.49 13.44 -4.64
C GLN A 3 -9.03 13.46 -4.79
N VAL A 4 -9.55 14.39 -5.59
CA VAL A 4 -10.99 14.50 -5.88
C VAL A 4 -11.50 13.28 -6.64
N ALA A 5 -10.75 12.81 -7.65
CA ALA A 5 -11.11 11.60 -8.40
C ALA A 5 -11.11 10.35 -7.52
N VAL A 6 -10.11 10.19 -6.65
CA VAL A 6 -10.06 9.04 -5.73
C VAL A 6 -11.21 9.10 -4.72
N ALA A 7 -11.49 10.27 -4.13
CA ALA A 7 -12.62 10.45 -3.21
C ALA A 7 -13.96 10.13 -3.87
N ALA A 8 -14.15 10.52 -5.15
CA ALA A 8 -15.34 10.17 -5.91
C ALA A 8 -15.48 8.66 -6.14
N VAL A 9 -14.38 7.97 -6.47
CA VAL A 9 -14.38 6.49 -6.62
C VAL A 9 -14.71 5.82 -5.28
N ILE A 10 -14.10 6.24 -4.18
CA ILE A 10 -14.40 5.70 -2.84
C ILE A 10 -15.89 5.89 -2.54
N LYS A 11 -16.41 7.10 -2.78
CA LYS A 11 -17.83 7.40 -2.52
C LYS A 11 -18.76 6.48 -3.31
N LEU A 12 -18.48 6.26 -4.60
CA LEU A 12 -19.26 5.33 -5.43
C LEU A 12 -19.22 3.90 -4.89
N LEU A 13 -18.06 3.42 -4.45
CA LEU A 13 -17.93 2.08 -3.88
C LEU A 13 -18.65 1.91 -2.53
N GLU A 14 -18.72 2.97 -1.73
CA GLU A 14 -19.45 2.95 -0.45
C GLU A 14 -20.96 3.02 -0.64
N THR A 15 -21.45 3.71 -1.68
CA THR A 15 -22.89 3.95 -1.88
C THR A 15 -23.54 3.04 -2.91
N THR A 16 -22.77 2.20 -3.60
CA THR A 16 -23.28 1.33 -4.66
C THR A 16 -22.65 -0.07 -4.56
N THR A 17 -23.19 -1.03 -5.30
CA THR A 17 -22.61 -2.37 -5.44
C THR A 17 -21.67 -2.49 -6.65
N MET A 18 -21.17 -1.35 -7.15
CA MET A 18 -20.31 -1.34 -8.32
C MET A 18 -18.95 -1.98 -8.03
N SER A 19 -18.35 -2.58 -9.05
CA SER A 19 -16.94 -2.96 -8.98
C SER A 19 -16.03 -1.73 -9.03
N LEU A 20 -14.80 -1.85 -8.51
CA LEU A 20 -13.78 -0.81 -8.64
C LEU A 20 -13.60 -0.34 -10.09
N THR A 21 -13.59 -1.27 -11.05
CA THR A 21 -13.43 -0.97 -12.47
C THR A 21 -14.59 -0.12 -13.00
N ALA A 22 -15.83 -0.43 -12.62
CA ALA A 22 -17.00 0.34 -13.02
C ALA A 22 -16.96 1.75 -12.41
N ALA A 23 -16.71 1.87 -11.11
CA ALA A 23 -16.60 3.17 -10.43
C ALA A 23 -15.48 4.05 -11.01
N VAL A 24 -14.32 3.46 -11.33
CA VAL A 24 -13.21 4.15 -11.98
C VAL A 24 -13.58 4.62 -13.39
N THR A 25 -14.33 3.82 -14.14
CA THR A 25 -14.77 4.16 -15.50
C THR A 25 -15.70 5.37 -15.48
N ASP A 26 -16.70 5.37 -14.61
CA ASP A 26 -17.65 6.47 -14.49
C ASP A 26 -16.96 7.78 -14.09
N VAL A 27 -16.07 7.73 -13.09
CA VAL A 27 -15.30 8.91 -12.65
C VAL A 27 -14.36 9.40 -13.76
N ALA A 28 -13.67 8.50 -14.44
CA ALA A 28 -12.75 8.85 -15.52
C ALA A 28 -13.47 9.58 -16.67
N SER A 29 -14.63 9.06 -17.09
CA SER A 29 -15.50 9.70 -18.08
C SER A 29 -15.99 11.07 -17.61
N GLY A 30 -16.42 11.20 -16.35
CA GLY A 30 -16.92 12.46 -15.80
C GLY A 30 -15.88 13.59 -15.71
N ILE A 31 -14.60 13.24 -15.55
CA ILE A 31 -13.52 14.24 -15.42
C ILE A 31 -12.65 14.37 -16.68
N GLY A 32 -12.96 13.64 -17.76
CA GLY A 32 -12.17 13.64 -18.99
C GLY A 32 -10.75 13.05 -18.83
N ALA A 33 -10.57 12.12 -17.89
CA ALA A 33 -9.28 11.45 -17.66
C ALA A 33 -9.30 10.02 -18.22
N GLY A 34 -8.10 9.46 -18.43
CA GLY A 34 -7.97 8.04 -18.78
C GLY A 34 -8.28 7.13 -17.58
N THR A 35 -9.05 6.07 -17.81
CA THR A 35 -9.38 5.03 -16.81
C THR A 35 -8.15 4.45 -16.14
N THR A 36 -7.09 4.15 -16.90
CA THR A 36 -5.81 3.64 -16.36
C THR A 36 -5.16 4.63 -15.40
N THR A 37 -5.28 5.93 -15.67
CA THR A 37 -4.72 6.99 -14.82
C THR A 37 -5.45 7.05 -13.48
N VAL A 38 -6.79 7.05 -13.52
CA VAL A 38 -7.63 7.06 -12.30
C VAL A 38 -7.42 5.77 -11.50
N MET A 39 -7.37 4.61 -12.17
CA MET A 39 -7.06 3.32 -11.54
C MET A 39 -5.70 3.35 -10.82
N ARG A 40 -4.67 3.95 -11.44
CA ARG A 40 -3.34 4.10 -10.84
C ARG A 40 -3.37 4.98 -9.59
N TRP A 41 -4.19 6.03 -9.58
CA TRP A 41 -4.39 6.86 -8.40
C TRP A 41 -5.08 6.08 -7.27
N CYS A 42 -6.18 5.40 -7.57
CA CYS A 42 -6.90 4.56 -6.60
C CYS A 42 -5.99 3.51 -5.94
N ARG A 43 -5.18 2.79 -6.73
CA ARG A 43 -4.24 1.78 -6.21
C ARG A 43 -3.17 2.36 -5.28
N ARG A 44 -2.72 3.58 -5.55
CA ARG A 44 -1.71 4.27 -4.73
C ARG A 44 -2.25 4.62 -3.35
N GLU A 45 -3.51 5.01 -3.30
CA GLU A 45 -4.25 5.30 -2.07
C GLU A 45 -4.83 4.04 -1.40
N GLY A 46 -4.55 2.84 -1.95
CA GLY A 46 -5.01 1.57 -1.40
C GLY A 46 -6.49 1.26 -1.65
N VAL A 47 -7.18 2.01 -2.52
CA VAL A 47 -8.58 1.76 -2.85
C VAL A 47 -8.73 0.42 -3.58
N GLY A 48 -9.64 -0.41 -3.07
CA GLY A 48 -9.90 -1.76 -3.59
C GLY A 48 -8.93 -2.84 -3.10
N ARG A 49 -8.08 -2.53 -2.10
CA ARG A 49 -7.34 -3.57 -1.36
C ARG A 49 -8.32 -4.36 -0.50
N THR A 50 -8.22 -5.68 -0.54
CA THR A 50 -8.99 -6.54 0.34
C THR A 50 -8.33 -6.63 1.72
N THR A 51 -9.08 -7.03 2.75
CA THR A 51 -8.52 -7.30 4.09
C THR A 51 -7.35 -8.29 4.03
N SER A 52 -7.43 -9.28 3.15
CA SER A 52 -6.37 -10.27 2.94
C SER A 52 -5.08 -9.70 2.34
N ASP A 53 -5.17 -8.61 1.58
CA ASP A 53 -4.00 -7.93 1.03
C ASP A 53 -3.31 -7.09 2.10
N LEU A 54 -4.10 -6.48 2.98
CA LEU A 54 -3.59 -5.73 4.12
C LEU A 54 -2.89 -6.65 5.13
N GLU A 55 -3.50 -7.78 5.49
CA GLU A 55 -2.90 -8.78 6.39
C GLU A 55 -1.56 -9.29 5.88
N ARG A 56 -1.47 -9.65 4.58
CA ARG A 56 -0.21 -10.06 3.94
C ARG A 56 0.84 -8.96 3.96
N GLU A 57 0.45 -7.70 3.74
CA GLU A 57 1.38 -6.56 3.83
C GLU A 57 1.89 -6.35 5.26
N TYR A 58 1.02 -6.48 6.27
CA TYR A 58 1.39 -6.42 7.68
C TYR A 58 2.38 -7.52 8.07
N GLU A 59 2.10 -8.76 7.66
CA GLU A 59 2.98 -9.90 7.92
C GLU A 59 4.35 -9.71 7.25
N ALA A 60 4.37 -9.29 5.98
CA ALA A 60 5.60 -9.00 5.26
C ALA A 60 6.42 -7.89 5.95
N ARG A 61 5.77 -6.79 6.35
CA ARG A 61 6.42 -5.69 7.08
C ARG A 61 7.00 -6.15 8.41
N TYR A 62 6.25 -6.94 9.17
CA TYR A 62 6.70 -7.47 10.45
C TYR A 62 7.93 -8.36 10.26
N ASN A 63 7.89 -9.28 9.29
CA ASN A 63 8.99 -10.17 8.98
C ASN A 63 10.25 -9.40 8.55
N THR A 64 10.12 -8.40 7.67
CA THR A 64 11.25 -7.55 7.27
C THR A 64 11.88 -6.82 8.45
N LEU A 65 11.07 -6.21 9.33
CA LEU A 65 11.60 -5.52 10.51
C LEU A 65 12.28 -6.48 11.48
N ARG A 66 11.71 -7.67 11.66
CA ARG A 66 12.31 -8.73 12.47
C ARG A 66 13.67 -9.14 11.93
N GLU A 67 13.77 -9.40 10.63
CA GLU A 67 15.04 -9.77 9.96
C GLU A 67 16.10 -8.68 10.11
N ILE A 68 15.72 -7.42 9.89
CA ILE A 68 16.61 -6.26 10.07
C ILE A 68 17.12 -6.20 11.51
N ASN A 69 16.23 -6.33 12.50
CA ASN A 69 16.62 -6.28 13.91
C ASN A 69 17.54 -7.44 14.30
N GLN A 70 17.31 -8.64 13.76
CA GLN A 70 18.20 -9.79 13.98
C GLN A 70 19.60 -9.53 13.42
N ARG A 71 19.68 -9.03 12.18
CA ARG A 71 20.96 -8.69 11.54
C ARG A 71 21.69 -7.58 12.30
N LEU A 72 20.99 -6.52 12.71
CA LEU A 72 21.57 -5.45 13.52
C LEU A 72 22.10 -5.98 14.87
N ALA A 73 21.38 -6.90 15.51
CA ALA A 73 21.82 -7.51 16.77
C ALA A 73 23.02 -8.46 16.59
N GLU A 74 23.14 -9.12 15.45
CA GLU A 74 24.33 -9.90 15.08
C GLU A 74 25.53 -8.98 14.85
N GLU A 75 25.39 -7.95 14.01
CA GLU A 75 26.45 -6.97 13.73
C GLU A 75 26.94 -6.25 15.00
N MET A 76 26.04 -5.90 15.92
CA MET A 76 26.41 -5.30 17.20
C MET A 76 27.22 -6.28 18.08
N ARG A 77 26.87 -7.56 18.11
CA ARG A 77 27.60 -8.58 18.88
C ARG A 77 29.01 -8.81 18.32
N ASP A 78 29.14 -8.86 17.00
CA ASP A 78 30.43 -9.03 16.34
C ASP A 78 31.37 -7.85 16.61
N ARG A 79 30.85 -6.62 16.62
CA ARG A 79 31.62 -5.42 16.97
C ARG A 79 32.11 -5.44 18.42
N ILE A 80 31.25 -5.81 19.37
CA ILE A 80 31.62 -5.91 20.79
C ILE A 80 32.71 -6.99 21.01
N GLN A 81 32.65 -8.10 20.28
CA GLN A 81 33.68 -9.14 20.36
C GLN A 81 35.03 -8.71 19.75
N LEU A 82 35.02 -7.84 18.73
CA LEU A 82 36.24 -7.31 18.13
C LEU A 82 36.90 -6.22 18.99
N ASP A 83 36.10 -5.36 19.62
CA ASP A 83 36.60 -4.30 20.51
C ASP A 83 37.09 -4.84 21.88
N GLY A 84 36.71 -6.07 22.23
CA GLY A 84 37.12 -6.76 23.46
C GLY A 84 38.34 -7.68 23.33
N ARG A 85 39.06 -7.68 22.20
CA ARG A 85 40.30 -8.46 22.03
C ARG A 85 41.48 -7.77 22.75
N PRO A 86 42.27 -8.48 23.57
CA PRO A 86 43.45 -7.92 24.23
C PRO A 86 44.55 -7.51 23.24
#